data_AF-A0A6J6N2Q3-F1
#
_entry.id   AF-A0A6J6N2Q3-F1
#
_cell.length_a   1.000
_cell.length_b   1.000
_cell.length_c   1.000
_cell.angle_alpha   90.00
_cell.angle_beta   90.00
_cell.angle_gamma   90.00
#
_symmetry.space_group_name_H-M   'P 1'
#
loop_
_entity.id
_entity.type
_entity.pdbx_description
1 polymer ?
#
loop_
_entity_poly.entity_id
_entity_poly.type
_entity_poly.pdbx_seq_one_letter_code
_entity_poly.pdbx_strand_id
1 'polypeptide(L)' 'MAFLVEKLQSSGPIENLHVMHADCSDVDQFVEMLRPHYSGGIVVGDIGPVVGTHAGRGTIGIAFQVRA' A
#
# COMPACT_ATOMS: atom_id res chain seq x y z
N MET A 1 0.14 -4.38 -10.45
CA MET A 1 0.60 -3.84 -9.15
C MET A 1 2.12 -3.84 -8.97
N ALA A 2 2.91 -4.45 -9.87
CA ALA A 2 4.37 -4.50 -9.79
C ALA A 2 5.04 -3.13 -9.56
N PHE A 3 4.54 -2.09 -10.22
CA PHE A 3 5.02 -0.71 -10.04
C PHE A 3 5.06 -0.23 -8.58
N LEU A 4 4.05 -0.55 -7.76
CA LEU A 4 4.02 -0.12 -6.36
C LEU A 4 5.04 -0.90 -5.52
N VAL A 5 5.26 -2.17 -5.84
CA VAL A 5 6.30 -3.00 -5.21
C VAL A 5 7.69 -2.43 -5.55
N GLU A 6 7.93 -2.09 -6.81
CA GLU A 6 9.17 -1.44 -7.25
C GLU A 6 9.40 -0.11 -6.53
N LYS A 7 8.35 0.70 -6.33
CA LYS A 7 8.47 1.96 -5.57
C LYS A 7 8.87 1.72 -4.12
N LEU A 8 8.28 0.73 -3.47
CA LEU A 8 8.66 0.32 -2.12
C LEU A 8 10.13 -0.14 -2.07
N GLN A 9 10.55 -1.02 -2.99
CA GLN A 9 11.92 -1.54 -3.06
C GLN A 9 12.96 -0.45 -3.35
N SER A 10 12.61 0.53 -4.19
CA SER A 10 13.48 1.65 -4.54
C SER A 10 13.57 2.73 -3.45
N SER A 11 12.74 2.61 -2.41
CA SER A 11 12.74 3.54 -1.29
C SER A 11 13.82 3.16 -0.26
N GLY A 12 14.18 4.12 0.59
CA GLY A 12 15.11 3.88 1.69
C GLY A 12 14.56 2.90 2.75
N PRO A 13 15.27 2.72 3.87
CA PRO A 13 14.82 1.84 4.94
C PRO A 13 13.45 2.26 5.48
N ILE A 14 12.43 1.46 5.18
CA ILE A 14 11.04 1.71 5.54
C ILE A 14 10.81 1.36 7.01
N GLU A 15 10.23 2.30 7.76
CA GLU A 15 9.87 2.08 9.17
C GLU A 15 8.39 1.70 9.32
N ASN A 16 7.50 2.39 8.59
CA ASN A 16 6.05 2.16 8.63
C ASN A 16 5.49 1.99 7.21
N LEU A 17 4.58 1.02 7.02
CA LEU A 17 3.92 0.75 5.74
C LEU A 17 2.40 0.60 5.91
N HIS A 18 1.66 1.37 5.12
CA HIS A 18 0.21 1.32 5.02
C HIS A 18 -0.21 0.95 3.60
N VAL A 19 -1.21 0.07 3.48
CA VAL A 19 -1.93 -0.24 2.25
C VAL A 19 -3.34 0.33 2.38
N MET A 20 -3.77 1.09 1.39
CA MET A 20 -5.09 1.72 1.34
C MET A 20 -5.83 1.24 0.10
N HIS A 21 -7.12 0.92 0.21
CA HIS A 21 -7.91 0.50 -0.96
C HIS A 21 -9.34 1.04 -0.97
N ALA A 22 -9.94 1.10 -2.16
CA ALA A 22 -11.33 1.51 -2.36
C ALA A 22 -12.15 0.32 -2.92
N ASP A 23 -12.65 -0.54 -2.01
CA ASP A 23 -13.46 -1.72 -2.35
C ASP A 23 -12.78 -2.66 -3.37
N CYS A 24 -11.56 -3.08 -3.05
CA CYS A 24 -10.77 -3.98 -3.89
C CYS A 24 -10.77 -5.39 -3.31
N SER A 25 -11.12 -6.38 -4.11
CA SER A 25 -11.14 -7.79 -3.70
C SER A 25 -9.76 -8.44 -3.65
N ASP A 26 -8.74 -7.80 -4.23
CA ASP A 26 -7.38 -8.32 -4.43
C ASP A 26 -6.35 -7.67 -3.48
N VAL A 27 -6.79 -6.93 -2.46
CA VAL A 27 -5.89 -6.29 -1.50
C VAL A 27 -4.99 -7.29 -0.76
N ASP A 28 -5.53 -8.45 -0.37
CA ASP A 28 -4.76 -9.47 0.33
C ASP A 28 -3.65 -10.06 -0.55
N GLN A 29 -3.95 -10.28 -1.83
CA GLN A 29 -2.94 -10.72 -2.80
C GLN A 29 -1.83 -9.68 -2.93
N PHE A 30 -2.17 -8.39 -2.94
CA PHE A 30 -1.18 -7.33 -3.00
C PHE A 30 -0.33 -7.24 -1.74
N VAL A 31 -0.92 -7.43 -0.56
CA VAL A 31 -0.17 -7.49 0.71
C VAL A 31 0.87 -8.60 0.65
N GLU A 32 0.51 -9.79 0.14
CA GLU A 32 1.47 -10.89 -0.04
C GLU A 32 2.61 -10.55 -1.00
N MET A 33 2.38 -9.71 -2.02
CA MET A 33 3.46 -9.22 -2.88
C MET A 33 4.44 -8.28 -2.15
N LEU A 34 4.00 -7.60 -1.08
CA LEU A 34 4.84 -6.68 -0.30
C LEU A 34 5.64 -7.39 0.79
N ARG A 35 5.15 -8.53 1.31
CA ARG A 35 5.77 -9.29 2.42
C ARG A 35 7.25 -9.65 2.21
N PRO A 36 7.71 -10.06 1.01
CA PRO A 36 9.13 -10.34 0.79
C PRO A 36 10.04 -9.11 0.91
N HIS A 37 9.48 -7.89 0.89
CA HIS A 37 10.22 -6.63 0.84
C HIS A 37 10.10 -5.79 2.11
N TYR A 38 9.22 -6.17 3.04
CA TYR A 38 9.03 -5.48 4.31
C TYR A 38 8.64 -6.47 5.41
N SER A 39 9.48 -6.55 6.45
CA SER A 39 9.31 -7.47 7.58
C SER A 39 8.45 -6.92 8.72
N GLY A 40 8.09 -5.63 8.67
CA GLY A 40 7.26 -5.00 9.70
C GLY A 40 5.76 -5.26 9.55
N GLY A 41 4.98 -4.65 10.44
CA GLY A 41 3.51 -4.70 10.38
C GLY A 41 2.99 -3.86 9.21
N ILE A 42 2.17 -4.48 8.35
CA ILE A 42 1.47 -3.78 7.26
C ILE A 42 0.07 -3.45 7.75
N VAL A 43 -0.25 -2.17 7.86
CA VAL A 43 -1.60 -1.71 8.21
C VAL A 43 -2.42 -1.61 6.94
N VAL A 44 -3.53 -2.33 6.87
CA VAL A 44 -4.47 -2.27 5.74
C VAL A 44 -5.72 -1.51 6.18
N GLY A 45 -6.21 -0.60 5.34
CA GLY A 45 -7.42 0.14 5.63
C GLY A 45 -8.14 0.67 4.40
N ASP A 46 -9.43 1.00 4.59
CA ASP A 46 -10.25 1.57 3.54
C ASP A 46 -9.90 3.04 3.26
N ILE A 47 -9.99 3.39 1.98
CA ILE A 47 -9.96 4.78 1.53
C ILE A 47 -11.28 5.45 1.92
N GLY A 48 -11.18 6.54 2.70
CA GLY A 48 -12.35 7.34 3.10
C GLY A 48 -13.07 8.03 1.93
N PRO A 49 -14.30 8.54 2.16
CA PRO A 49 -15.22 8.97 1.10
C PRO A 49 -14.68 10.12 0.23
N VAL A 50 -13.88 11.03 0.80
CA VAL A 50 -13.30 12.16 0.06
C VAL A 50 -12.28 11.66 -0.97
N VAL A 51 -11.29 10.89 -0.53
CA VAL A 51 -10.25 10.35 -1.41
C VAL A 51 -10.85 9.35 -2.40
N GLY A 52 -11.80 8.54 -1.96
CA GLY A 52 -12.49 7.56 -2.82
C GLY A 52 -13.27 8.22 -3.97
N THR A 53 -13.87 9.38 -3.75
CA THR A 53 -14.58 10.13 -4.80
C THR A 53 -13.64 10.57 -5.93
N HIS A 54 -12.39 10.89 -5.61
CA HIS A 54 -11.39 11.34 -6.60
C HIS A 54 -10.63 10.17 -7.24
N ALA A 55 -10.24 9.18 -6.44
CA ALA A 55 -9.43 8.06 -6.92
C ALA A 55 -10.28 7.00 -7.64
N GLY A 56 -11.55 6.85 -7.24
CA GLY A 56 -12.48 5.87 -7.79
C GLY A 56 -12.35 4.48 -7.15
N ARG A 57 -13.44 3.71 -7.26
CA ARG A 57 -13.52 2.30 -6.87
C ARG A 57 -12.46 1.46 -7.60
N GLY A 58 -11.86 0.51 -6.90
CA GLY A 58 -10.80 -0.34 -7.43
C GLY A 58 -9.39 0.23 -7.24
N THR A 59 -9.25 1.40 -6.60
CA THR A 59 -7.94 1.99 -6.30
C THR A 59 -7.25 1.27 -5.17
N ILE A 60 -5.96 0.96 -5.34
CA ILE A 60 -5.04 0.53 -4.28
C ILE A 60 -3.83 1.46 -4.25
N GLY A 61 -3.42 1.87 -3.05
CA GLY A 61 -2.25 2.70 -2.83
C GLY A 61 -1.42 2.23 -1.64
N ILE A 62 -0.18 2.71 -1.59
CA ILE A 62 0.72 2.54 -0.45
C ILE A 62 1.16 3.90 0.08
N ALA A 63 1.33 3.98 1.40
CA ALA A 63 1.97 5.10 2.07
C ALA A 63 3.02 4.56 3.03
N PHE A 64 4.19 5.17 3.06
CA PHE A 64 5.29 4.71 3.89
C PHE A 64 6.15 5.85 4.40
N GLN A 65 6.85 5.59 5.49
CA GLN A 65 7.84 6.48 6.06
C GLN A 65 9.22 5.83 5.92
N VAL A 66 10.17 6.59 5.37
CA VAL A 66 11.58 6.22 5.33
C VAL A 66 12.29 6.82 6.54
N ARG A 67 13.20 6.06 7.14
CA ARG A 67 14.09 6.58 8.19
C ARG A 67 14.96 7.69 7.60
N ALA A 68 15.06 8.81 8.32
CA ALA A 68 15.94 9.93 7.99
C ALA A 68 17.43 9.58 8.15
#